data_AF-A0A9X3EJT6-F1
#
_entry.id   AF-A0A9X3EJT6-F1
#
_cell.length_a   1.000
_cell.length_b   1.000
_cell.length_c   1.000
_cell.angle_alpha   90.00
_cell.angle_beta   90.00
_cell.angle_gamma   90.00
#
_symmetry.space_group_name_H-M   'P 1'
#
loop_
_entity.id
_entity.type
_entity.pdbx_description
1 polymer ?
#
loop_
_entity_poly.entity_id
_entity_poly.type
_entity_poly.pdbx_seq_one_letter_code
_entity_poly.pdbx_strand_id
1 'polypeptide(L)' 'MNLCEATPRSGDLDLADATLLTPGDPARSILSARMHTLGSTRMPAVGSAVIDSEGAALVDAWIAALPACPD' A
#
# COMPACT_ATOMS: atom_id res chain seq x y z
N MET A 1 15.73 7.44 -2.37
CA MET A 1 14.30 7.70 -2.04
C MET A 1 13.81 6.41 -1.43
N ASN A 2 13.55 6.39 -0.13
CA ASN A 2 13.38 5.15 0.62
C ASN A 2 11.89 4.82 0.67
N LEU A 3 11.50 3.66 0.17
CA LEU A 3 10.11 3.18 0.16
C LEU A 3 9.77 2.48 1.49
N CYS A 4 10.70 1.70 2.02
CA CYS A 4 10.47 0.83 3.15
C CYS A 4 10.46 1.60 4.47
N GLU A 5 9.45 1.35 5.32
CA GLU A 5 9.18 2.02 6.61
C GLU A 5 9.18 3.55 6.54
N ALA A 6 8.97 4.09 5.34
CA ALA A 6 9.05 5.52 5.12
C ALA A 6 7.75 6.21 5.52
N THR A 7 7.88 7.37 6.17
CA THR A 7 6.73 8.17 6.59
C THR A 7 5.97 8.70 5.36
N PRO A 8 4.63 8.55 5.33
CA PRO A 8 3.80 9.11 4.27
C PRO A 8 3.88 10.64 4.20
N ARG A 9 4.00 11.17 2.99
CA ARG A 9 4.05 12.63 2.76
C ARG A 9 2.68 13.27 2.52
N SER A 10 1.65 12.47 2.28
CA SER A 10 0.33 12.93 1.81
C SER A 10 -0.82 12.42 2.70
N GLY A 11 -0.53 12.20 3.98
CA GLY A 11 -1.46 11.59 4.94
C GLY A 11 -1.28 10.08 5.06
N ASP A 12 -1.85 9.53 6.12
CA ASP A 12 -1.76 8.13 6.57
C ASP A 12 -2.95 7.26 6.14
N LEU A 13 -3.96 7.85 5.48
CA LEU A 13 -5.18 7.19 5.04
C LEU A 13 -5.98 6.56 6.19
N ASP A 14 -5.92 7.17 7.38
CA ASP A 14 -6.54 6.67 8.62
C ASP A 14 -6.02 5.28 9.05
N LEU A 15 -4.85 4.86 8.54
CA LEU A 15 -4.18 3.63 8.94
C LEU A 15 -3.34 3.89 10.20
N ALA A 16 -3.42 2.97 11.16
CA ALA A 16 -2.55 3.01 12.34
C ALA A 16 -1.09 2.73 11.95
N ASP A 17 -0.17 3.56 12.44
CA ASP A 17 1.28 3.44 12.18
C ASP A 17 1.62 3.29 10.68
N ALA A 18 0.94 4.09 9.85
CA ALA A 18 1.04 4.01 8.40
C ALA A 18 2.45 4.32 7.89
N THR A 19 2.94 3.47 7.00
CA THR A 19 4.16 3.72 6.22
C THR A 19 3.89 3.55 4.73
N LEU A 20 4.84 3.96 3.88
CA LEU A 20 4.72 3.71 2.45
C LEU A 20 4.73 2.21 2.12
N LEU A 21 5.53 1.43 2.85
CA LEU A 21 5.66 -0.02 2.75
C LEU A 21 6.23 -0.57 4.07
N THR A 22 5.49 -1.46 4.70
CA THR A 22 5.93 -2.23 5.86
C THR A 22 6.06 -3.71 5.47
N PRO A 23 7.27 -4.28 5.47
CA PRO A 23 7.47 -5.71 5.24
C PRO A 23 6.63 -6.56 6.21
N GLY A 24 5.94 -7.56 5.69
CA GLY A 24 5.11 -8.47 6.47
C GLY A 24 3.72 -7.92 6.84
N ASP A 25 3.44 -6.63 6.61
CA ASP A 25 2.18 -6.01 7.03
C ASP A 25 1.58 -5.11 5.92
N PRO A 26 0.72 -5.70 5.06
CA PRO A 26 -0.01 -4.95 4.04
C PRO A 26 -0.95 -3.91 4.62
N ALA A 27 -1.52 -4.16 5.81
CA ALA A 27 -2.55 -3.29 6.40
C ALA A 27 -1.98 -1.95 6.88
N ARG A 28 -0.69 -1.89 7.24
CA ARG A 28 0.03 -0.64 7.55
C ARG A 28 0.66 0.02 6.32
N SER A 29 0.62 -0.65 5.17
CA SER A 29 1.27 -0.19 3.95
C SER A 29 0.32 0.64 3.07
N ILE A 30 0.61 1.93 2.92
CA ILE A 30 -0.17 2.81 2.03
C ILE A 30 -0.23 2.28 0.60
N LEU A 31 0.84 1.64 0.12
CA LEU A 31 0.86 1.04 -1.22
C LEU A 31 -0.34 0.09 -1.44
N SER A 32 -0.59 -0.81 -0.48
CA SER A 32 -1.72 -1.75 -0.53
C SER A 32 -3.04 -1.01 -0.40
N ALA A 33 -3.19 -0.16 0.62
CA ALA A 33 -4.45 0.54 0.89
C ALA A 33 -4.97 1.35 -0.31
N ARG A 34 -4.07 1.95 -1.11
CA ARG A 34 -4.46 2.71 -2.32
C ARG A 34 -5.00 1.84 -3.44
N MET A 35 -4.65 0.55 -3.51
CA MET A 35 -5.20 -0.40 -4.50
C MET A 35 -6.59 -0.91 -4.09
N HIS A 36 -6.92 -0.86 -2.80
CA HIS A 36 -8.18 -1.35 -2.23
C HIS A 36 -9.32 -0.32 -2.19
N THR A 37 -9.14 0.84 -2.82
CA THR A 37 -10.16 1.91 -2.81
C THR A 37 -10.38 2.49 -4.20
N LEU A 38 -11.61 2.97 -4.45
CA LEU A 38 -11.96 3.81 -5.61
C LEU A 38 -12.13 5.28 -5.21
N GLY A 39 -11.78 5.64 -3.98
CA GLY A 39 -11.84 7.00 -3.46
C GLY A 39 -10.82 7.96 -4.09
N SER A 40 -10.65 9.12 -3.46
CA SER A 40 -9.71 10.16 -3.91
C SER A 40 -8.24 9.75 -3.79
N THR A 41 -7.93 8.76 -2.95
CA THR A 41 -6.57 8.29 -2.65
C THR A 41 -6.18 7.06 -3.48
N ARG A 42 -7.08 6.57 -4.34
CA ARG A 42 -6.90 5.36 -5.12
C ARG A 42 -5.67 5.35 -6.01
N MET A 43 -5.22 4.15 -6.35
CA MET A 43 -4.30 3.87 -7.44
C MET A 43 -4.84 2.75 -8.34
N PRO A 44 -4.76 2.90 -9.68
CA PRO A 44 -4.38 4.12 -10.40
C PRO A 44 -5.32 5.32 -10.15
N ALA A 45 -4.78 6.54 -10.10
CA ALA A 45 -5.55 7.76 -9.82
C ALA A 45 -6.56 8.12 -10.91
N VAL A 46 -6.35 7.64 -12.14
CA VAL A 46 -7.20 7.86 -13.31
C VAL A 46 -7.37 6.52 -14.03
N GLY A 47 -8.55 6.29 -14.62
CA GLY A 47 -8.83 5.09 -15.41
C GLY A 47 -9.30 3.87 -14.61
N SER A 48 -9.22 3.91 -13.27
CA SER A 48 -9.75 2.86 -12.40
C SER A 48 -11.22 3.11 -12.07
N ALA A 49 -12.09 2.25 -12.58
CA ALA A 49 -13.53 2.24 -12.26
C ALA A 49 -13.96 1.02 -11.42
N VAL A 50 -13.06 0.05 -11.28
CA VAL A 50 -13.25 -1.18 -10.50
C VAL A 50 -11.96 -1.48 -9.73
N ILE A 51 -12.10 -2.11 -8.57
CA ILE A 51 -10.95 -2.65 -7.83
C ILE A 51 -10.53 -3.94 -8.55
N ASP A 52 -9.26 -4.01 -8.96
CA ASP A 52 -8.65 -5.27 -9.37
C ASP A 52 -8.31 -6.09 -8.13
N SER A 53 -9.25 -6.94 -7.71
CA SER A 53 -9.10 -7.73 -6.49
C SER A 53 -7.96 -8.74 -6.57
N GLU A 54 -7.67 -9.27 -7.76
CA GLU A 54 -6.56 -10.22 -7.97
C GLU A 54 -5.22 -9.50 -7.87
N GLY A 55 -5.09 -8.35 -8.53
CA GLY A 55 -3.90 -7.51 -8.46
C GLY A 55 -3.63 -6.98 -7.05
N ALA A 56 -4.67 -6.53 -6.34
CA ALA A 56 -4.53 -6.06 -4.95
C ALA A 56 -4.10 -7.21 -4.01
N ALA A 57 -4.74 -8.38 -4.13
CA ALA A 57 -4.36 -9.56 -3.33
C ALA A 57 -2.93 -10.05 -3.63
N LEU A 58 -2.49 -9.96 -4.89
CA LEU A 58 -1.11 -10.30 -5.27
C LEU A 58 -0.12 -9.37 -4.58
N VAL A 59 -0.39 -8.06 -4.54
CA VAL A 59 0.47 -7.10 -3.86
C VAL A 59 0.45 -7.32 -2.35
N ASP A 60 -0.71 -7.61 -1.75
CA ASP A 60 -0.79 -7.94 -0.33
C ASP A 60 0.05 -9.17 0.01
N ALA A 61 -0.06 -10.23 -0.80
CA ALA A 61 0.73 -11.44 -0.62
C ALA A 61 2.24 -11.17 -0.77
N TRP A 62 2.63 -10.32 -1.73
CA TRP A 62 4.02 -9.91 -1.89
C TRP A 62 4.53 -9.15 -0.66
N ILE A 63 3.80 -8.15 -0.15
CA ILE A 63 4.18 -7.38 1.04
C ILE A 63 4.28 -8.32 2.25
N ALA A 64 3.29 -9.20 2.45
CA ALA A 64 3.28 -10.17 3.54
C ALA A 64 4.46 -11.15 3.49
N ALA A 65 4.99 -11.45 2.30
CA ALA A 65 6.14 -12.32 2.09
C ALA A 65 7.50 -11.60 2.23
N LEU A 66 7.53 -10.27 2.34
CA LEU A 66 8.79 -9.53 2.52
C LEU A 66 9.34 -9.76 3.93
N PRO A 67 10.57 -10.32 4.07
CA PRO A 67 11.13 -10.64 5.38
C PRO A 67 11.64 -9.41 6.14
N ALA A 68 12.14 -8.40 5.42
CA ALA A 68 12.67 -7.16 5.95
C ALA A 68 12.82 -6.13 4.83
N CYS A 69 13.12 -4.89 5.21
CA CYS A 69 13.56 -3.89 4.27
C CYS A 69 14.95 -4.27 3.72
N PRO A 70 15.16 -4.26 2.39
CA PRO A 70 16.50 -4.40 1.84
C PRO A 70 17.36 -3.17 2.20
N ASP A 71 18.65 -3.41 2.40
CA ASP A 71 19.68 -2.39 2.68
C ASP A 71 19.92 -1.42 1.50
#